data_AF-A0A1G3LN88-F1
#
_entry.id   AF-A0A1G3LN88-F1
#
_cell.length_a   1.000
_cell.length_b   1.000
_cell.length_c   1.000
_cell.angle_alpha   90.00
_cell.angle_beta   90.00
_cell.angle_gamma   90.00
#
_symmetry.space_group_name_H-M   'P 1'
#
loop_
_entity.id
_entity.type
_entity.pdbx_description
1 polymer ?
#
loop_
_entity_poly.entity_id
_entity_poly.type
_entity_poly.pdbx_seq_one_letter_code
_entity_poly.pdbx_strand_id
1 'polypeptide(L)'
;MFVCPPDVRDARITISQIHTHKIRGADIMLFAEKHPDLDLAVRGVPYGKNDYQSAYVELPASGDRFLFVFSATVALQYLAFRMSVLKMEYLDKLGVIDHGVHPDTPKNVSKSITVD
;
A
#
# COMPACT_ATOMS: atom_id res chain seq x y z
N MET A 1 2.36 -4.44 2.52
CA MET A 1 2.35 -3.51 1.37
C MET A 1 3.79 -3.22 0.99
N PHE A 2 4.12 -3.26 -0.29
CA PHE A 2 5.44 -2.94 -0.84
C PHE A 2 5.32 -1.82 -1.87
N VAL A 3 6.37 -1.02 -2.00
CA VAL A 3 6.52 0.02 -3.02
C VAL A 3 7.90 -0.19 -3.63
N CYS A 4 7.96 -0.50 -4.92
CA CYS A 4 9.21 -0.88 -5.59
C CYS A 4 9.50 0.06 -6.75
N PRO A 5 10.58 0.85 -6.70
CA PRO A 5 11.04 1.63 -7.85
C PRO A 5 11.53 0.71 -8.98
N PRO A 6 11.75 1.24 -10.20
CA PRO A 6 12.07 0.42 -11.39
C PRO A 6 13.49 -0.19 -11.36
N ASP A 7 14.34 0.17 -10.40
CA ASP A 7 15.71 -0.36 -10.31
C ASP A 7 15.75 -1.88 -10.12
N VAL A 8 16.59 -2.56 -10.91
CA VAL A 8 16.75 -4.03 -10.88
C VAL A 8 17.14 -4.54 -9.49
N ARG A 9 17.99 -3.79 -8.76
CA ARG A 9 18.40 -4.17 -7.40
C ARG A 9 17.21 -4.12 -6.43
N ASP A 10 16.39 -3.09 -6.51
CA ASP A 10 15.22 -2.91 -5.65
C ASP A 10 14.14 -3.96 -5.96
N ALA A 11 13.97 -4.32 -7.24
CA ALA A 11 13.10 -5.44 -7.64
C ALA A 11 13.54 -6.76 -6.98
N ARG A 12 14.83 -7.10 -7.06
CA ARG A 12 15.37 -8.33 -6.43
C ARG A 12 15.18 -8.36 -4.91
N ILE A 13 15.42 -7.24 -4.24
CA ILE A 13 15.24 -7.13 -2.78
C ILE A 13 13.75 -7.27 -2.45
N THR A 14 12.87 -6.58 -3.18
CA THR A 14 11.43 -6.64 -3.00
C THR A 14 10.89 -8.06 -3.18
N ILE A 15 11.31 -8.78 -4.21
CA ILE A 15 10.93 -10.19 -4.44
C ILE A 15 11.32 -11.05 -3.24
N SER A 16 12.55 -10.90 -2.73
CA SER A 16 13.00 -11.62 -1.54
C SER A 16 12.12 -11.31 -0.33
N GLN A 17 11.78 -10.03 -0.10
CA GLN A 17 10.90 -9.63 1.00
C GLN A 17 9.48 -10.16 0.84
N ILE A 18 8.92 -10.16 -0.38
CA ILE A 18 7.61 -10.75 -0.66
C ILE A 18 7.58 -12.21 -0.23
N HIS A 19 8.57 -13.01 -0.64
CA HIS A 19 8.64 -14.42 -0.25
C HIS A 19 8.77 -14.60 1.26
N THR A 20 9.60 -13.80 1.94
CA THR A 20 9.72 -13.86 3.40
C THR A 20 8.39 -13.60 4.12
N HIS A 21 7.62 -12.61 3.68
CA HIS A 21 6.35 -12.26 4.32
C HIS A 21 5.23 -13.24 3.95
N LYS A 22 5.26 -13.81 2.73
CA LYS A 22 4.34 -14.88 2.30
C LYS A 22 4.41 -16.11 3.17
N ILE A 23 5.63 -16.55 3.51
CA ILE A 23 5.84 -17.72 4.40
C ILE A 23 5.24 -17.46 5.79
N ARG A 24 5.19 -16.19 6.22
CA ARG A 24 4.55 -15.77 7.48
C ARG A 24 3.04 -15.55 7.35
N GLY A 25 2.46 -15.87 6.19
CA GLY A 25 1.03 -15.82 5.94
C GLY A 25 0.47 -14.45 5.60
N ALA A 26 1.31 -13.46 5.26
CA ALA A 26 0.85 -12.13 4.87
C ALA A 26 0.24 -12.12 3.45
N ASP A 27 -0.85 -11.36 3.29
CA ASP A 27 -1.34 -10.92 1.99
C ASP A 27 -0.43 -9.83 1.43
N ILE A 28 -0.28 -9.78 0.10
CA ILE A 28 0.70 -8.92 -0.56
C ILE A 28 0.01 -7.91 -1.47
N MET A 29 0.20 -6.64 -1.18
CA MET A 29 -0.09 -5.54 -2.10
C MET A 29 1.22 -4.87 -2.52
N LEU A 30 1.46 -4.74 -3.82
CA LEU A 30 2.66 -4.11 -4.40
C LEU A 30 2.26 -2.93 -5.29
N PHE A 31 2.94 -1.79 -5.11
CA PHE A 31 2.92 -0.64 -6.02
C PHE A 31 4.24 -0.59 -6.79
N ALA A 32 4.20 -0.75 -8.11
CA ALA A 32 5.39 -0.76 -8.95
C ALA A 32 5.03 -0.45 -10.41
N GLU A 33 6.01 0.00 -11.20
CA GLU A 33 5.91 -0.08 -12.66
C GLU A 33 5.87 -1.54 -13.09
N LYS A 34 5.21 -1.83 -14.22
CA LYS A 34 5.04 -3.20 -14.71
C LYS A 34 6.35 -3.97 -14.81
N HIS A 35 6.45 -5.06 -14.05
CA HIS A 35 7.64 -5.92 -14.02
C HIS A 35 7.24 -7.40 -13.86
N PRO A 36 7.56 -8.27 -14.83
CA PRO A 36 7.10 -9.67 -14.83
C PRO A 36 7.48 -10.46 -13.57
N ASP A 37 8.74 -10.37 -13.13
CA ASP A 37 9.19 -11.14 -11.95
C ASP A 37 8.50 -10.68 -10.66
N LEU A 38 8.21 -9.38 -10.53
CA LEU A 38 7.46 -8.85 -9.39
C LEU A 38 6.00 -9.32 -9.43
N ASP A 39 5.36 -9.32 -10.61
CA ASP A 39 3.99 -9.81 -10.77
C ASP A 39 3.89 -11.30 -10.39
N LEU A 40 4.83 -12.12 -10.86
CA LEU A 40 4.95 -13.53 -10.49
C LEU A 40 5.17 -13.70 -8.98
N ALA A 41 6.10 -12.92 -8.40
CA ALA A 41 6.38 -12.96 -6.98
C ALA A 41 5.18 -12.56 -6.13
N VAL A 42 4.34 -11.61 -6.57
CA VAL A 42 3.12 -11.18 -5.87
C VAL A 42 2.00 -12.22 -6.02
N ARG A 43 1.74 -12.72 -7.22
CA ARG A 43 0.59 -13.61 -7.48
C ARG A 43 0.82 -15.06 -7.06
N GLY A 44 2.07 -15.53 -6.96
CA GLY A 44 2.38 -16.92 -6.61
C GLY A 44 1.82 -17.33 -5.25
N VAL A 45 0.83 -18.21 -5.22
CA VAL A 45 0.13 -18.60 -3.97
C VAL A 45 1.07 -19.43 -3.07
N PRO A 46 1.23 -19.09 -1.77
CA PRO A 46 1.99 -19.91 -0.84
C PRO A 46 1.35 -21.29 -0.67
N TYR A 47 2.18 -22.33 -0.54
CA TYR A 47 1.68 -23.70 -0.37
C TYR A 47 0.71 -23.83 0.82
N GLY A 48 -0.46 -24.42 0.58
CA GLY A 48 -1.48 -24.66 1.61
C GLY A 48 -2.28 -23.41 2.03
N LYS A 49 -2.09 -22.26 1.40
CA LYS A 49 -2.85 -21.02 1.66
C LYS A 49 -3.84 -20.72 0.54
N ASN A 50 -5.03 -21.32 0.62
CA ASN A 50 -6.09 -21.14 -0.39
C ASN A 50 -6.81 -19.78 -0.29
N ASP A 51 -6.66 -19.08 0.84
CA ASP A 51 -7.27 -17.78 1.12
C ASP A 51 -6.35 -16.59 0.79
N TYR A 52 -5.13 -16.85 0.31
CA TYR A 52 -4.13 -15.82 0.03
C TYR A 52 -4.65 -14.76 -0.94
N GLN A 53 -4.61 -13.50 -0.50
CA GLN A 53 -4.97 -12.35 -1.32
C GLN A 53 -3.72 -11.63 -1.79
N SER A 54 -3.80 -11.12 -3.02
CA SER A 54 -2.74 -10.27 -3.55
C SER A 54 -3.24 -9.22 -4.52
N ALA A 55 -2.52 -8.10 -4.60
CA ALA A 55 -2.80 -7.02 -5.53
C ALA A 55 -1.50 -6.45 -6.07
N TYR A 56 -1.45 -6.27 -7.39
CA TYR A 56 -0.41 -5.53 -8.08
C TYR A 56 -1.02 -4.24 -8.62
N VAL A 57 -0.63 -3.11 -8.06
CA VAL A 57 -1.04 -1.78 -8.52
C VAL A 57 0.03 -1.27 -9.46
N GLU A 58 -0.24 -1.36 -10.75
CA GLU A 58 0.63 -0.87 -11.81
C GLU A 58 0.66 0.66 -11.79
N LEU A 59 1.85 1.22 -11.61
CA LEU A 59 2.10 2.66 -11.73
C LEU A 59 2.60 3.00 -13.14
N PRO A 60 2.33 4.22 -13.65
CA PRO A 60 2.83 4.66 -14.95
C PRO A 60 4.35 4.49 -15.05
N ALA A 61 4.81 3.93 -16.17
CA ALA A 61 6.23 3.73 -16.40
C ALA A 61 6.96 5.08 -16.56
N SER A 62 7.95 5.30 -15.70
CA SER A 62 8.87 6.42 -15.76
C SER A 62 10.30 5.94 -16.04
N GLY A 63 10.64 4.70 -15.66
CA GLY A 63 11.99 4.16 -15.74
C GLY A 63 13.01 4.88 -14.85
N ASP A 64 12.59 5.89 -14.10
CA ASP A 64 13.43 6.74 -13.28
C ASP A 64 12.93 6.73 -11.84
N ARG A 65 13.83 6.42 -10.92
CA ARG A 65 13.49 6.24 -9.51
C ARG A 65 12.99 7.50 -8.83
N PHE A 66 13.40 8.68 -9.29
CA PHE A 66 13.01 9.95 -8.71
C PHE A 66 11.64 10.39 -9.24
N LEU A 67 11.36 10.13 -10.52
CA LEU A 67 10.03 10.37 -11.10
C LEU A 67 8.97 9.39 -10.55
N PHE A 68 9.35 8.13 -10.33
CA PHE A 68 8.50 7.11 -9.72
C PHE A 68 7.85 7.55 -8.40
N VAL A 69 8.58 8.32 -7.58
CA VAL A 69 8.10 8.79 -6.27
C VAL A 69 6.80 9.57 -6.37
N PHE A 70 6.62 10.38 -7.43
CA PHE A 70 5.40 11.16 -7.60
C PHE A 70 4.17 10.27 -7.83
N SER A 71 4.28 9.30 -8.73
CA SER A 71 3.18 8.35 -9.00
C SER A 71 2.88 7.49 -7.78
N ALA A 72 3.91 6.99 -7.08
CA ALA A 72 3.74 6.21 -5.87
C ALA A 72 3.08 7.01 -4.74
N THR A 73 3.46 8.28 -4.57
CA THR A 73 2.90 9.18 -3.54
C THR A 73 1.40 9.37 -3.73
N VAL A 74 0.97 9.69 -4.95
CA VAL A 74 -0.45 9.88 -5.26
C VAL A 74 -1.25 8.60 -5.03
N ALA A 75 -0.73 7.45 -5.47
CA ALA A 75 -1.40 6.17 -5.29
C ALA A 75 -1.57 5.80 -3.81
N LEU A 76 -0.54 6.02 -2.98
CA LEU A 76 -0.58 5.74 -1.54
C LEU A 76 -1.51 6.71 -0.79
N GLN A 77 -1.48 8.00 -1.14
CA GLN A 77 -2.40 8.99 -0.58
C GLN A 77 -3.85 8.63 -0.89
N TYR A 78 -4.13 8.22 -2.12
CA TYR A 78 -5.47 7.79 -2.52
C TYR A 78 -5.91 6.51 -1.78
N LEU A 79 -5.02 5.52 -1.63
CA LEU A 79 -5.31 4.32 -0.84
C LEU A 79 -5.68 4.69 0.60
N ALA A 80 -4.87 5.51 1.27
CA ALA A 80 -5.11 5.94 2.64
C ALA A 80 -6.44 6.69 2.76
N PHE A 81 -6.72 7.63 1.84
CA PHE A 81 -7.99 8.35 1.79
C PHE A 81 -9.19 7.40 1.67
N ARG A 82 -9.15 6.45 0.72
CA ARG A 82 -10.26 5.50 0.53
C ARG A 82 -10.45 4.58 1.74
N MET A 83 -9.37 4.15 2.40
CA MET A 83 -9.45 3.38 3.64
C MET A 83 -10.11 4.19 4.77
N SER A 84 -9.75 5.46 4.93
CA SER A 84 -10.37 6.35 5.92
C SER A 84 -11.86 6.54 5.68
N VAL A 85 -12.26 6.81 4.42
CA VAL A 85 -13.68 6.97 4.04
C VAL A 85 -14.47 5.70 4.33
N LEU A 86 -13.97 4.52 3.89
CA LEU A 86 -14.66 3.25 4.13
C LEU A 86 -14.81 2.95 5.64
N LYS A 87 -13.76 3.22 6.43
CA LYS A 87 -13.79 3.00 7.87
C LYS A 87 -14.73 3.98 8.58
N MET A 88 -14.76 5.25 8.14
CA MET A 88 -15.67 6.26 8.65
C MET A 88 -17.12 5.84 8.42
N GLU A 89 -17.50 5.56 7.16
CA GLU A 89 -18.86 5.11 6.81
C GLU A 89 -19.29 3.86 7.59
N TYR A 90 -18.37 2.93 7.83
CA TYR A 90 -18.65 1.74 8.62
C TYR A 90 -18.94 2.08 10.10
N LEU A 91 -18.12 2.92 10.72
CA LEU A 91 -18.25 3.29 12.13
C LEU A 91 -19.45 4.21 12.38
N ASP A 92 -19.76 5.09 11.42
CA ASP A 92 -20.97 5.92 11.42
C ASP A 92 -22.23 5.06 11.45
N LYS A 93 -22.30 4.02 10.61
CA LYS A 93 -23.42 3.06 10.58
C LYS A 93 -23.60 2.30 11.90
N LEU A 94 -22.52 2.09 12.65
CA LEU A 94 -22.56 1.46 13.96
C LEU A 94 -22.87 2.45 15.11
N GLY A 95 -22.97 3.75 14.82
CA GLY A 95 -23.20 4.78 15.83
C GLY A 95 -22.00 5.03 16.75
N VAL A 96 -20.78 4.70 16.31
CA VAL A 96 -19.56 4.92 17.11
C VAL A 96 -19.19 6.40 17.06
N ILE A 97 -19.50 7.13 18.11
CA ILE A 97 -19.20 8.57 18.24
C ILE A 97 -17.69 8.78 18.41
N ASP A 98 -17.15 9.89 17.86
CA ASP A 98 -15.75 10.32 18.02
C ASP A 98 -14.69 9.28 17.63
N HIS A 99 -15.00 8.44 16.64
CA HIS A 99 -14.08 7.40 16.16
C HIS A 99 -12.78 7.96 15.53
N GLY A 100 -12.76 9.24 15.15
CA GLY A 100 -11.53 9.97 14.84
C GLY A 100 -10.83 9.63 13.53
N VAL A 101 -11.54 8.99 12.57
CA VAL A 101 -10.95 8.54 11.29
C VAL A 101 -11.28 9.46 10.12
N HIS A 102 -11.89 10.62 10.37
CA HIS A 102 -12.24 11.57 9.33
C HIS A 102 -10.96 12.00 8.58
N PRO A 103 -10.91 11.90 7.24
CA PRO A 103 -9.68 12.14 6.48
C PRO A 103 -9.15 13.58 6.60
N ASP A 104 -10.03 14.57 6.73
CA ASP A 104 -9.63 15.98 6.85
C ASP A 104 -9.30 16.41 8.29
N THR A 105 -9.83 15.69 9.28
CA THR A 105 -9.69 16.03 10.71
C THR A 105 -9.42 14.77 11.52
N PRO A 106 -8.30 14.07 11.25
CA PRO A 106 -7.95 12.88 12.01
C PRO A 106 -7.68 13.26 13.47
N LYS A 107 -8.05 12.36 14.38
CA LYS A 107 -7.92 12.61 15.82
C LYS A 107 -6.46 12.86 16.21
N ASN A 108 -6.25 13.79 17.12
CA ASN A 108 -4.93 14.21 17.64
C ASN A 108 -4.00 14.85 16.60
N VAL A 109 -4.55 15.36 15.49
CA VAL A 109 -3.77 16.06 14.46
C VAL A 109 -4.29 17.50 14.32
N SER A 110 -3.37 18.43 14.15
CA SER A 110 -3.65 19.82 13.79
C SER A 110 -3.06 20.12 12.42
N LYS A 111 -3.71 21.01 11.66
CA LYS A 111 -3.23 21.44 10.33
C LYS A 111 -1.81 22.03 10.40
N SER A 112 -1.50 22.72 11.49
CA SER A 112 -0.18 23.23 11.81
C SER A 112 0.04 23.10 13.31
N ILE A 113 1.25 22.74 13.72
CA ILE A 113 1.67 22.76 15.12
C ILE A 113 2.56 23.99 15.28
N THR A 114 2.05 25.00 15.99
CA THR A 114 2.86 26.13 16.45
C THR A 114 3.45 25.73 17.79
N VAL A 115 4.77 25.72 17.88
CA VAL A 115 5.50 25.48 19.13
C VAL A 115 6.04 26.84 19.56
N ASP A 116 5.71 27.27 20.78
CA ASP A 116 6.28 28.48 21.39
C ASP A 116 7.78 28.30 21.71
#